data_AF-A0A953Z4B5-F1
#
_entry.id   AF-A0A953Z4B5-F1
#
_cell.length_a   1.000
_cell.length_b   1.000
_cell.length_c   1.000
_cell.angle_alpha   90.00
_cell.angle_beta   90.00
_cell.angle_gamma   90.00
#
_symmetry.space_group_name_H-M   'P 1'
#
loop_
_entity.id
_entity.type
_entity.pdbx_description
1 polymer ?
#
loop_
_entity_poly.entity_id
_entity_poly.type
_entity_poly.pdbx_seq_one_letter_code
_entity_poly.pdbx_strand_id
1 'polypeptide(L)'
;RLERMFKDKVTWKDWGKKPFEGLIMYELIIRDFGWDVIKKTFAEYRDLKDSERPKSDLDKRSQWLTRLSKHVGRDLGPYFDAFGVETSQAAKDSIAALPKWMPKEVESLLKQYPR
;
A
#
# COMPACT_ATOMS: atom_id res chain seq x y z
N ARG A 1 -12.07 -12.47 -7.38
CA ARG A 1 -11.65 -12.37 -5.96
C ARG A 1 -11.54 -10.90 -5.52
N LEU A 2 -10.79 -10.06 -6.23
CA LEU A 2 -10.70 -8.62 -5.98
C LEU A 2 -12.09 -7.94 -5.95
N GLU A 3 -12.94 -8.21 -6.94
CA GLU A 3 -14.32 -7.69 -6.96
C GLU A 3 -15.11 -8.01 -5.69
N ARG A 4 -15.11 -9.28 -5.26
CA ARG A 4 -15.75 -9.71 -4.00
C ARG A 4 -15.20 -8.93 -2.80
N MET A 5 -13.90 -8.69 -2.73
CA MET A 5 -13.31 -7.91 -1.63
C MET A 5 -13.86 -6.47 -1.59
N PHE A 6 -14.01 -5.85 -2.77
CA PHE A 6 -14.56 -4.49 -2.88
C PHE A 6 -16.05 -4.46 -2.55
N LYS A 7 -16.82 -5.42 -3.08
CA LYS A 7 -18.25 -5.59 -2.77
C LYS A 7 -18.49 -5.80 -1.27
N ASP A 8 -17.71 -6.67 -0.63
CA ASP A 8 -17.85 -7.01 0.79
C ASP A 8 -17.17 -5.99 1.72
N LYS A 9 -16.65 -4.89 1.17
CA LYS A 9 -15.93 -3.84 1.88
C LYS A 9 -14.78 -4.35 2.77
N VAL A 10 -14.07 -5.39 2.33
CA VAL A 10 -12.90 -5.94 3.04
C VAL A 10 -11.82 -4.86 3.19
N THR A 11 -11.22 -4.76 4.37
CA THR A 11 -10.14 -3.81 4.69
C THR A 11 -8.95 -4.53 5.34
N TRP A 12 -7.87 -3.79 5.63
CA TRP A 12 -6.71 -4.33 6.34
C TRP A 12 -7.03 -4.98 7.69
N LYS A 13 -8.11 -4.55 8.36
CA LYS A 13 -8.56 -5.14 9.64
C LYS A 13 -9.03 -6.59 9.49
N ASP A 14 -9.46 -6.97 8.29
CA ASP A 14 -9.95 -8.33 8.00
C ASP A 14 -8.82 -9.31 7.64
N TRP A 15 -7.64 -8.80 7.25
CA TRP A 15 -6.58 -9.63 6.69
C TRP A 15 -6.04 -10.68 7.65
N GLY A 16 -6.13 -10.45 8.96
CA GLY A 16 -5.78 -11.47 9.96
C GLY A 16 -6.65 -12.74 9.86
N LYS A 17 -7.89 -12.61 9.39
CA LYS A 17 -8.82 -13.74 9.14
C LYS A 17 -8.84 -14.17 7.67
N LYS A 18 -8.39 -13.28 6.79
CA LYS A 18 -8.46 -13.37 5.33
C LYS A 18 -7.09 -13.01 4.73
N PRO A 19 -6.04 -13.83 4.95
CA PRO A 19 -4.66 -13.44 4.65
C PRO A 19 -4.39 -13.28 3.15
N PHE A 20 -5.07 -14.07 2.31
CA PHE A 20 -4.93 -13.97 0.85
C PHE A 20 -5.48 -12.65 0.28
N GLU A 21 -6.46 -12.04 0.96
CA GLU A 21 -6.99 -10.73 0.61
C GLU A 21 -5.94 -9.63 0.82
N GLY A 22 -5.09 -9.76 1.84
CA GLY A 22 -3.94 -8.88 2.02
C GLY A 22 -2.87 -9.08 0.93
N LEU A 23 -2.64 -10.32 0.49
CA LEU A 23 -1.65 -10.61 -0.56
C LEU A 23 -1.99 -9.99 -1.92
N ILE A 24 -3.28 -9.80 -2.23
CA ILE A 24 -3.72 -9.18 -3.48
C ILE A 24 -3.19 -7.75 -3.64
N MET A 25 -3.08 -6.98 -2.54
CA MET A 25 -2.55 -5.62 -2.64
C MET A 25 -1.09 -5.63 -3.15
N TYR A 26 -0.33 -6.65 -2.75
CA TYR A 26 1.08 -6.79 -3.13
C TYR A 26 1.19 -7.35 -4.54
N GLU A 27 0.33 -8.29 -4.92
CA GLU A 27 0.25 -8.84 -6.28
C GLU A 27 0.13 -7.72 -7.32
N LEU A 28 -0.77 -6.76 -7.12
CA LEU A 28 -0.98 -5.65 -8.07
C LEU A 28 0.25 -4.73 -8.18
N ILE A 29 0.93 -4.46 -7.06
CA ILE A 29 2.18 -3.68 -7.07
C ILE A 29 3.29 -4.45 -7.79
N ILE A 30 3.47 -5.74 -7.49
CA ILE A 30 4.49 -6.59 -8.10
C ILE A 30 4.25 -6.76 -9.60
N ARG A 31 2.99 -6.89 -10.02
CA ARG A 31 2.63 -7.01 -11.43
C ARG A 31 3.03 -5.76 -12.22
N ASP A 32 2.75 -4.57 -11.69
CA ASP A 32 2.94 -3.32 -12.43
C ASP A 32 4.37 -2.75 -12.29
N PHE A 33 5.07 -3.04 -11.19
CA PHE A 33 6.40 -2.48 -10.90
C PHE A 33 7.52 -3.52 -10.73
N GLY A 34 7.17 -4.81 -10.77
CA GLY A 34 8.12 -5.92 -10.62
C GLY A 34 8.49 -6.24 -9.18
N TRP A 35 9.15 -7.38 -8.98
CA TRP A 35 9.59 -7.84 -7.66
C TRP A 35 10.68 -6.97 -7.02
N ASP A 36 11.43 -6.23 -7.84
CA ASP A 36 12.60 -5.50 -7.35
C ASP A 36 12.24 -4.34 -6.42
N VAL A 37 11.04 -3.77 -6.55
CA VAL A 37 10.60 -2.70 -5.62
C VAL A 37 10.44 -3.25 -4.21
N ILE A 38 9.88 -4.45 -4.05
CA ILE A 38 9.72 -5.11 -2.75
C ILE A 38 11.09 -5.46 -2.15
N LYS A 39 12.00 -6.02 -2.97
CA LYS A 39 13.36 -6.35 -2.53
C LYS A 39 14.13 -5.10 -2.07
N LYS A 40 14.04 -4.00 -2.82
CA LYS A 40 14.68 -2.73 -2.48
C LYS A 40 14.12 -2.16 -1.18
N THR A 41 12.80 -2.17 -0.99
CA THR A 41 12.20 -1.74 0.27
C THR A 41 12.70 -2.57 1.45
N PHE A 42 12.77 -3.90 1.32
CA PHE A 42 13.30 -4.76 2.39
C PHE A 42 14.80 -4.55 2.65
N ALA A 43 15.60 -4.30 1.62
CA ALA A 43 17.01 -3.93 1.80
C ALA A 43 17.13 -2.63 2.59
N GLU A 44 16.35 -1.60 2.23
CA GLU A 44 16.34 -0.32 2.94
C GLU A 44 15.99 -0.49 4.42
N TYR A 45 14.99 -1.32 4.77
CA TYR A 45 14.67 -1.62 6.17
C TYR A 45 15.80 -2.30 6.95
N ARG A 46 16.56 -3.19 6.30
CA ARG A 46 17.69 -3.88 6.94
C ARG A 46 18.82 -2.92 7.28
N ASP A 47 19.01 -1.90 6.46
CA ASP A 47 20.09 -0.92 6.60
C ASP A 47 19.74 0.25 7.55
N LEU A 48 18.51 0.32 8.07
CA LEU A 48 18.09 1.38 8.99
C LEU A 48 18.81 1.32 10.33
N LYS A 49 19.19 2.51 10.83
CA LYS A 49 19.60 2.69 12.22
C LYS A 49 18.40 2.49 13.15
N ASP A 50 18.66 2.07 14.39
CA ASP A 50 17.61 1.85 15.39
C ASP A 50 16.71 3.07 15.61
N SER A 51 17.27 4.27 15.54
CA SER A 51 16.52 5.53 15.69
C SER A 51 15.49 5.78 14.58
N GLU A 52 15.68 5.17 13.40
CA GLU A 52 14.84 5.36 12.21
C GLU A 52 13.77 4.27 12.05
N ARG A 53 13.85 3.22 12.88
CA ARG A 53 12.90 2.11 12.86
C ARG A 53 11.53 2.54 13.36
N PRO A 54 10.44 2.01 12.79
CA PRO A 54 9.08 2.37 13.18
C PRO A 54 8.81 1.93 14.63
N LYS A 55 8.15 2.81 15.41
CA LYS A 55 7.91 2.61 16.84
C LYS A 55 6.48 2.17 17.16
N SER A 56 5.58 2.29 16.19
CA SER A 56 4.19 1.88 16.28
C SER A 56 3.73 1.17 15.01
N ASP A 57 2.57 0.52 15.03
CA ASP A 57 2.01 -0.11 13.83
C ASP A 57 1.57 0.92 12.77
N LEU A 58 1.14 2.11 13.22
CA LEU A 58 0.88 3.23 12.30
C LEU A 58 2.19 3.66 11.61
N ASP A 59 3.30 3.74 12.35
CA ASP A 59 4.61 4.07 11.76
C ASP A 59 5.06 2.99 10.77
N LYS A 60 4.84 1.70 11.08
CA LYS A 60 5.17 0.61 10.15
C LYS A 60 4.44 0.78 8.81
N ARG A 61 3.12 1.00 8.84
CA ARG A 61 2.32 1.20 7.63
C ARG A 61 2.69 2.49 6.90
N SER A 62 2.94 3.56 7.64
CA SER A 62 3.31 4.87 7.09
C SER A 62 4.70 4.84 6.43
N GLN A 63 5.69 4.22 7.07
CA GLN A 63 7.01 4.03 6.46
C GLN A 63 6.93 3.11 5.24
N TRP A 64 6.12 2.05 5.30
CA TRP A 64 5.93 1.14 4.17
C TRP A 64 5.37 1.88 2.96
N LEU A 65 4.31 2.68 3.15
CA LEU A 65 3.74 3.55 2.10
C LEU A 65 4.82 4.45 1.50
N THR A 66 5.54 5.19 2.33
CA THR A 66 6.51 6.19 1.86
C THR A 66 7.66 5.56 1.08
N ARG A 67 8.29 4.52 1.62
CA ARG A 67 9.43 3.84 0.98
C ARG A 67 9.03 3.18 -0.32
N LEU A 68 7.90 2.47 -0.30
CA LEU A 68 7.41 1.79 -1.50
C LEU A 68 7.06 2.79 -2.59
N SER A 69 6.34 3.88 -2.26
CA SER A 69 6.00 4.98 -3.18
C SER A 69 7.25 5.58 -3.84
N LYS A 70 8.30 5.84 -3.06
CA LYS A 70 9.59 6.34 -3.57
C LYS A 70 10.26 5.34 -4.52
N HIS A 71 10.24 4.04 -4.21
CA HIS A 71 10.84 3.03 -5.09
C HIS A 71 10.07 2.80 -6.38
N VAL A 72 8.73 2.89 -6.36
CA VAL A 72 7.91 2.78 -7.57
C VAL A 72 7.85 4.10 -8.37
N GLY A 73 8.23 5.22 -7.76
CA GLY A 73 8.16 6.55 -8.36
C GLY A 73 6.73 7.06 -8.55
N ARG A 74 5.80 6.63 -7.68
CA ARG A 74 4.37 6.94 -7.75
C ARG A 74 3.80 7.22 -6.37
N ASP A 75 2.79 8.08 -6.30
CA ASP A 75 1.99 8.27 -5.08
C ASP A 75 1.03 7.09 -4.92
N LEU A 76 1.33 6.21 -3.95
CA LEU A 76 0.51 5.06 -3.58
C LEU A 76 -0.52 5.38 -2.49
N GLY A 77 -0.61 6.63 -2.02
CA GLY A 77 -1.55 7.05 -0.98
C GLY A 77 -3.01 6.67 -1.30
N PRO A 78 -3.54 7.08 -2.46
CA PRO A 78 -4.90 6.69 -2.88
C PRO A 78 -5.10 5.18 -2.99
N TYR A 79 -4.05 4.45 -3.38
CA TYR A 79 -4.06 2.99 -3.46
C TYR A 79 -4.18 2.33 -2.07
N PHE A 80 -3.43 2.81 -1.08
CA PHE A 80 -3.53 2.33 0.29
C PHE A 80 -4.93 2.61 0.88
N ASP A 81 -5.49 3.79 0.58
CA ASP A 81 -6.86 4.15 0.98
C ASP A 81 -7.91 3.21 0.38
N ALA A 82 -7.75 2.81 -0.89
CA ALA A 82 -8.66 1.87 -1.55
C ALA A 82 -8.71 0.49 -0.87
N PHE A 83 -7.61 0.07 -0.25
CA PHE A 83 -7.51 -1.16 0.55
C PHE A 83 -7.80 -0.94 2.05
N GLY A 84 -8.11 0.31 2.43
CA GLY A 84 -8.41 0.74 3.79
C GLY A 84 -7.18 0.81 4.72
N VAL A 85 -5.96 0.69 4.20
CA VAL A 85 -4.74 0.66 5.00
C VAL A 85 -4.48 2.02 5.61
N GLU A 86 -4.61 2.12 6.92
CA GLU A 86 -4.43 3.39 7.64
C GLU A 86 -2.96 3.82 7.66
N THR A 87 -2.69 5.04 7.19
CA THR A 87 -1.36 5.69 7.23
C THR A 87 -1.49 7.13 7.72
N SER A 88 -0.41 7.70 8.23
CA SER A 88 -0.41 9.09 8.68
C SER A 88 -0.54 10.08 7.51
N GLN A 89 -1.09 11.25 7.78
CA GLN A 89 -1.16 12.34 6.80
C GLN A 89 0.24 12.80 6.38
N ALA A 90 1.17 12.91 7.33
CA ALA A 90 2.56 13.27 7.05
C ALA A 90 3.23 12.32 6.04
N ALA A 91 2.92 11.02 6.07
CA ALA A 91 3.42 10.08 5.08
C ALA A 91 2.86 10.36 3.68
N LYS A 92 1.56 10.62 3.56
CA LYS A 92 0.90 10.99 2.30
C LYS A 92 1.44 12.30 1.73
N ASP A 93 1.62 13.31 2.58
CA ASP A 93 2.17 14.61 2.18
C ASP A 93 3.61 14.46 1.64
N SER A 94 4.41 13.59 2.24
CA SER A 94 5.80 13.34 1.83
C SER A 94 5.96 12.73 0.43
N ILE A 95 4.87 12.18 -0.13
CA ILE A 95 4.85 11.55 -1.46
C ILE A 95 3.92 12.26 -2.44
N ALA A 96 3.21 13.31 -2.02
CA ALA A 96 2.15 13.97 -2.81
C ALA A 96 2.65 14.62 -4.11
N ALA A 97 3.96 14.89 -4.22
CA ALA A 97 4.57 15.40 -5.45
C ALA A 97 4.76 14.31 -6.53
N LEU A 98 4.67 13.02 -6.16
CA LEU A 98 4.76 11.92 -7.11
C LEU A 98 3.46 11.79 -7.91
N PRO A 99 3.53 11.35 -9.18
CA PRO A 99 2.32 11.11 -9.95
C PRO A 99 1.54 9.95 -9.34
N LYS A 100 0.23 10.15 -9.14
CA LYS A 100 -0.69 9.14 -8.60
C LYS A 100 -0.70 7.86 -9.44
N TRP A 101 -0.93 6.74 -8.77
CA TRP A 101 -1.10 5.45 -9.42
C TRP A 101 -2.25 4.66 -8.81
N MET A 102 -2.97 3.95 -9.67
CA MET A 102 -4.03 3.01 -9.33
C MET A 102 -4.14 1.98 -10.47
N PRO A 103 -4.24 0.68 -10.20
CA PRO A 103 -4.59 -0.30 -11.22
C PRO A 103 -5.96 -0.01 -11.81
N LYS A 104 -6.13 -0.16 -13.13
CA LYS A 104 -7.38 0.14 -13.83
C LYS A 104 -8.58 -0.62 -13.26
N GLU A 105 -8.36 -1.87 -12.88
CA GLU A 105 -9.37 -2.73 -12.27
C GLU A 105 -9.80 -2.23 -10.88
N VAL A 106 -8.87 -1.69 -10.07
CA VAL A 106 -9.22 -1.11 -8.77
C VAL A 106 -9.99 0.18 -8.97
N GLU A 107 -9.58 1.02 -9.93
CA GLU A 107 -10.30 2.25 -10.27
C GLU A 107 -11.74 1.95 -10.73
N SER A 108 -11.92 0.94 -11.59
CA SER A 108 -13.25 0.48 -12.02
C SER A 108 -14.09 -0.04 -10.84
N LEU A 109 -13.48 -0.81 -9.94
CA LEU A 109 -14.17 -1.36 -8.78
C LEU A 109 -14.55 -0.28 -7.76
N LEU A 110 -13.76 0.79 -7.60
CA LEU A 110 -14.12 1.92 -6.74
C LEU A 110 -15.31 2.71 -7.29
N LYS A 111 -15.44 2.81 -8.61
CA LYS A 111 -16.63 3.43 -9.25
C LYS A 111 -17.88 2.60 -8.99
N GLN A 112 -17.75 1.28 -9.00
CA GLN A 112 -18.87 0.35 -8.77
C GLN A 112 -19.20 0.17 -7.28
N TYR A 113 -18.18 0.15 -6.43
CA TYR A 113 -18.26 -0.10 -4.99
C TYR A 113 -17.45 0.97 -4.22
N PRO A 114 -18.01 2.18 -4.02
CA PRO A 114 -17.34 3.24 -3.29
C PRO A 114 -17.00 2.85 -1.84
N ARG A 115 -15.86 3.35 -1.35
CA ARG A 115 -15.33 3.09 -0.01
C ARG A 115 -15.54 4.26 0.93
#